data_AF-T0PRA3-F1
#
_entry.id   AF-T0PRA3-F1
#
_cell.length_a   1.000
_cell.length_b   1.000
_cell.length_c   1.000
_cell.angle_alpha   90.00
_cell.angle_beta   90.00
_cell.angle_gamma   90.00
#
_symmetry.space_group_name_H-M   'P 1'
#
loop_
_entity.id
_entity.type
_entity.pdbx_description
1 polymer ?
#
loop_
_entity_poly.entity_id
_entity_poly.type
_entity_poly.pdbx_seq_one_letter_code
_entity_poly.pdbx_strand_id
1 'polypeptide(L)'
;MKWLRSEAMEYVSLIIHEDAAHDCVTMLGGLGVVEFTDLNPELTPFHRRYVSFVKRCDEMDCKLRFFEGEMTKFKITAKSAGSADSFLADSVDVRYGSQDLDELERILEDKEHELVQLNSMHEKLTREYDERKELQEIISRVGEFFEVEIPDASNSVSFDVDSPIEASETDLAIRFKNITGVVSANERIKFERMVFRATRGNCFTRFSAIDELLVDPGTGVAVEKHAFVIFFQSQFIETKLRKICDAFRASLYTLPSMDDRTAIANLIQNNNAELNQTYYHYDGVPNGTVDVANGHNVYGFGLDPIWKTSENELLFFNSFKMKLSVILGITQMGFGILIKGWNALYFEDYPTFFFDFLPQLVFAASLFFYMVVLIVMKWSIDWTERMSHEVCPFNFEGPVTGCRPPALINTLINIALQPGVVADPMYGGQKKLQQTLLALAGFSVPAMLLCHPLYVKFKHNSSVAGVSHRIKVCDVDNDMDDTANASLERSSDSFDLGEAMIHQSIETIEFVLNMVSNTASYLRLWALSLAHSELSTVFFEKALLSTIHMDSFIAIFVGFALFAGTTFGVILCMDVLECFLHALRLHWVEFQGKFYKADGIAFNPLRLKDLRSPSSNDSL
;
A
#
# COMPACT_ATOMS: atom_id res chain seq x y z
N MET A 1 28.85 -13.24 9.87
CA MET A 1 28.66 -13.34 8.40
C MET A 1 27.17 -13.56 8.09
N LYS A 2 26.27 -12.62 8.45
CA LYS A 2 24.81 -12.82 8.31
C LYS A 2 24.23 -12.39 6.95
N TRP A 3 25.03 -11.76 6.10
CA TRP A 3 24.53 -11.12 4.87
C TRP A 3 24.49 -12.04 3.65
N LEU A 4 25.28 -13.12 3.62
CA LEU A 4 25.38 -13.97 2.44
C LEU A 4 24.39 -15.15 2.46
N ARG A 5 24.09 -15.70 3.65
CA ARG A 5 23.32 -16.94 3.86
C ARG A 5 22.61 -16.93 5.21
N SER A 6 21.62 -17.81 5.34
CA SER A 6 20.94 -18.09 6.60
C SER A 6 21.91 -18.61 7.67
N GLU A 7 21.60 -18.31 8.92
CA GLU A 7 22.37 -18.78 10.09
C GLU A 7 22.09 -20.26 10.34
N ALA A 8 23.08 -20.99 10.87
CA ALA A 8 22.90 -22.38 11.23
C ALA A 8 21.91 -22.46 12.41
N MET A 9 20.80 -23.17 12.20
CA MET A 9 19.77 -23.41 13.22
C MET A 9 19.92 -24.82 13.79
N GLU A 10 19.62 -24.96 15.07
CA GLU A 10 19.60 -26.25 15.77
C GLU A 10 18.22 -26.47 16.39
N TYR A 11 17.68 -27.68 16.23
CA TYR A 11 16.41 -28.06 16.83
C TYR A 11 16.67 -28.58 18.25
N VAL A 12 16.19 -27.84 19.25
CA VAL A 12 16.37 -28.16 20.67
C VAL A 12 15.05 -28.58 21.29
N SER A 13 15.03 -29.74 21.95
CA SER A 13 13.89 -30.17 22.76
C SER A 13 14.06 -29.66 24.19
N LEU A 14 13.12 -28.84 24.65
CA LEU A 14 13.12 -28.27 26.00
C LEU A 14 12.07 -28.97 26.87
N ILE A 15 12.52 -29.63 27.94
CA ILE A 15 11.64 -30.26 28.94
C ILE A 15 11.62 -29.34 30.15
N ILE A 16 10.45 -28.78 30.46
CA ILE A 16 10.27 -27.85 31.57
C ILE A 16 9.28 -28.45 32.58
N HIS A 17 9.59 -28.30 33.87
CA HIS A 17 8.64 -28.60 34.92
C HIS A 17 7.50 -27.58 34.90
N GLU A 18 6.27 -28.01 35.18
CA GLU A 18 5.07 -27.15 35.10
C GLU A 18 5.21 -25.87 35.93
N ASP A 19 5.70 -26.00 37.17
CA ASP A 19 5.89 -24.87 38.08
C ASP A 19 6.91 -23.83 37.60
N ALA A 20 7.86 -24.22 36.74
CA ALA A 20 8.91 -23.35 36.21
C ALA A 20 8.64 -22.89 34.77
N ALA A 21 7.52 -23.31 34.17
CA ALA A 21 7.22 -23.04 32.76
C ALA A 21 7.11 -21.54 32.46
N HIS A 22 6.40 -20.79 33.29
CA HIS A 22 6.18 -19.35 33.10
C HIS A 22 7.49 -18.55 33.18
N ASP A 23 8.33 -18.86 34.18
CA ASP A 23 9.62 -18.18 34.39
C ASP A 23 10.60 -18.48 33.25
N CYS A 24 10.68 -19.75 32.84
CA CYS A 24 11.52 -20.15 31.71
C CYS A 24 11.10 -19.46 30.41
N VAL A 25 9.80 -19.41 30.10
CA VAL A 25 9.30 -18.77 28.88
C VAL A 25 9.55 -17.26 28.91
N THR A 26 9.41 -16.62 30.07
CA THR A 26 9.70 -15.18 30.23
C THR A 26 11.18 -14.88 29.97
N MET A 27 12.08 -15.68 30.55
CA MET A 27 13.52 -15.54 30.30
C MET A 27 13.88 -15.77 28.83
N LEU A 28 13.29 -16.80 28.19
CA LEU A 28 13.49 -17.07 26.76
C LEU A 28 12.96 -15.95 25.87
N GLY A 29 11.79 -15.40 26.20
CA GLY A 29 11.18 -14.28 25.50
C GLY A 29 11.95 -12.97 25.66
N GLY A 30 12.69 -12.81 26.76
CA GLY A 30 13.63 -11.70 26.97
C GLY A 30 14.88 -11.82 26.12
N LEU A 31 15.36 -13.04 25.87
CA LEU A 31 16.52 -13.31 25.00
C LEU A 31 16.17 -13.18 23.51
N GLY A 32 14.99 -13.61 23.07
CA GLY A 32 14.53 -13.39 21.70
C GLY A 32 15.25 -14.22 20.64
N VAL A 33 15.69 -15.44 21.01
CA VAL A 33 16.54 -16.33 20.18
C VAL A 33 15.88 -17.67 19.81
N VAL A 34 14.73 -18.02 20.39
CA VAL A 34 14.06 -19.31 20.18
C VAL A 34 12.71 -19.10 19.48
N GLU A 35 12.48 -19.85 18.40
CA GLU A 35 11.17 -19.99 17.76
C GLU A 35 10.56 -21.33 18.18
N PHE A 36 9.29 -21.31 18.63
CA PHE A 36 8.59 -22.51 19.06
C PHE A 36 7.87 -23.17 17.89
N THR A 37 8.12 -24.46 17.70
CA THR A 37 7.36 -25.29 16.76
C THR A 37 6.15 -25.90 17.45
N ASP A 38 4.99 -25.91 16.78
CA ASP A 38 3.79 -26.54 17.32
C ASP A 38 3.92 -28.06 17.35
N LEU A 39 3.88 -28.65 18.54
CA LEU A 39 3.96 -30.09 18.76
C LEU A 39 2.58 -30.78 18.71
N ASN A 40 1.47 -30.02 18.81
CA ASN A 40 0.11 -30.58 18.83
C ASN A 40 -0.77 -29.94 17.74
N PRO A 41 -0.46 -30.13 16.44
CA PRO A 41 -1.24 -29.56 15.34
C PRO A 41 -2.66 -30.14 15.23
N GLU A 42 -2.90 -31.36 15.73
CA GLU A 42 -4.20 -32.04 15.71
C GLU A 42 -5.21 -31.48 16.73
N LEU A 43 -4.72 -30.79 17.77
CA LEU A 43 -5.58 -30.23 18.82
C LEU A 43 -6.06 -28.82 18.44
N THR A 44 -7.37 -28.64 18.38
CA THR A 44 -7.95 -27.31 18.21
C THR A 44 -7.63 -26.41 19.42
N PRO A 45 -7.55 -25.08 19.26
CA PRO A 45 -7.18 -24.16 20.33
C PRO A 45 -7.97 -24.32 21.64
N PHE A 46 -9.24 -24.72 21.55
CA PHE A 46 -10.12 -24.94 22.71
C PHE A 46 -9.77 -26.16 23.56
N HIS A 47 -9.15 -27.18 22.98
CA HIS A 47 -8.75 -28.38 23.70
C HIS A 47 -7.34 -28.26 24.31
N ARG A 48 -6.65 -27.12 24.09
CA ARG A 48 -5.32 -26.87 24.64
C ARG A 48 -5.41 -26.54 26.14
N ARG A 49 -4.41 -27.02 26.90
CA ARG A 49 -4.39 -26.95 28.38
C ARG A 49 -4.55 -25.54 28.95
N TYR A 50 -3.95 -24.53 28.32
CA TYR A 50 -3.91 -23.15 28.83
C TYR A 50 -5.02 -22.23 28.30
N VAL A 51 -6.07 -22.77 27.66
CA VAL A 51 -7.13 -21.95 27.03
C VAL A 51 -7.86 -21.03 28.02
N SER A 52 -8.06 -21.47 29.27
CA SER A 52 -8.72 -20.67 30.31
C SER A 52 -7.92 -19.41 30.64
N PHE A 53 -6.60 -19.51 30.71
CA PHE A 53 -5.70 -18.38 30.97
C PHE A 53 -5.67 -17.41 29.79
N VAL A 54 -5.66 -17.93 28.55
CA VAL A 54 -5.75 -17.10 27.34
C VAL A 54 -7.06 -16.32 27.31
N LYS A 55 -8.19 -16.99 27.58
CA LYS A 55 -9.51 -16.36 27.63
C LYS A 55 -9.57 -15.26 28.71
N ARG A 56 -9.01 -15.52 29.89
CA ARG A 56 -8.92 -14.54 30.98
C ARG A 56 -8.14 -13.29 30.56
N CYS A 57 -7.00 -13.46 29.89
CA CYS A 57 -6.21 -12.32 29.39
C CYS A 57 -6.95 -11.55 28.28
N ASP A 58 -7.67 -12.23 27.40
CA ASP A 58 -8.47 -11.61 26.33
C ASP A 58 -9.65 -10.79 26.89
N GLU A 59 -10.29 -11.28 27.96
CA GLU A 59 -11.32 -10.51 28.68
C GLU A 59 -10.73 -9.24 29.32
N MET A 60 -9.52 -9.31 29.89
CA MET A 60 -8.81 -8.13 30.42
C MET A 60 -8.39 -7.16 29.31
N ASP A 61 -7.93 -7.66 28.16
CA ASP A 61 -7.59 -6.82 27.00
C ASP A 61 -8.82 -6.13 26.41
N CYS A 62 -9.97 -6.82 26.38
CA CYS A 62 -11.25 -6.22 25.99
C CYS A 62 -11.62 -5.02 26.89
N LYS A 63 -11.44 -5.15 28.20
CA LYS A 63 -11.64 -4.06 29.17
C LYS A 63 -10.67 -2.89 28.93
N LEU A 64 -9.40 -3.18 28.63
CA LEU A 64 -8.40 -2.14 28.30
C LEU A 64 -8.74 -1.40 26.99
N ARG A 65 -9.17 -2.12 25.95
CA ARG A 65 -9.63 -1.51 24.68
C ARG A 65 -10.86 -0.64 24.88
N PHE A 66 -11.78 -1.04 25.76
CA PHE A 66 -12.91 -0.20 26.16
C PHE A 66 -12.43 1.12 26.79
N PHE A 67 -11.43 1.07 27.68
CA PHE A 67 -10.85 2.28 28.26
C PHE A 67 -10.14 3.14 27.22
N GLU A 68 -9.40 2.55 26.29
CA GLU A 68 -8.78 3.29 25.19
C GLU A 68 -9.84 3.99 24.33
N GLY A 69 -10.94 3.30 24.01
CA GLY A 69 -12.10 3.88 23.32
C GLY A 69 -12.66 5.10 24.05
N GLU A 70 -12.88 5.01 25.36
CA GLU A 70 -13.35 6.14 26.16
C GLU A 70 -12.32 7.28 26.23
N MET A 71 -11.02 6.97 26.36
CA MET A 71 -9.96 7.98 26.34
C MET A 71 -9.90 8.74 25.01
N THR A 72 -10.08 8.06 23.87
CA THR A 72 -10.15 8.71 22.55
C THR A 72 -11.36 9.62 22.43
N LYS A 73 -12.53 9.21 22.94
CA LYS A 73 -13.77 10.01 22.97
C LYS A 73 -13.57 11.33 23.70
N PHE A 74 -12.87 11.32 24.83
CA PHE A 74 -12.57 12.52 25.62
C PHE A 74 -11.27 13.23 25.21
N LYS A 75 -10.58 12.78 24.16
CA LYS A 75 -9.28 13.31 23.68
C LYS A 75 -8.21 13.34 24.80
N ILE A 76 -8.26 12.39 25.73
CA ILE A 76 -7.27 12.26 26.80
C ILE A 76 -6.10 11.46 26.24
N THR A 77 -4.93 12.09 26.13
CA THR A 77 -3.71 11.38 25.78
C THR A 77 -3.23 10.56 26.96
N ALA A 78 -3.15 9.23 26.81
CA ALA A 78 -2.56 8.37 27.81
C ALA A 78 -1.09 8.78 28.05
N LYS A 79 -0.71 8.94 29.32
CA LYS A 79 0.71 9.12 29.66
C LYS A 79 1.43 7.82 29.33
N SER A 80 2.33 7.85 28.36
CA SER A 80 3.15 6.68 28.02
C SER A 80 3.97 6.28 29.23
N ALA A 81 3.81 5.04 29.70
CA ALA A 81 4.49 4.48 30.88
C ALA A 81 5.99 4.19 30.66
N GLY A 82 6.66 4.90 29.73
CA GLY A 82 8.05 4.66 29.35
C GLY A 82 8.22 3.62 28.24
N SER A 83 9.49 3.34 27.89
CA SER A 83 9.87 2.38 26.86
C SER A 83 9.58 0.94 27.31
N ALA A 84 9.33 0.03 26.36
CA ALA A 84 9.22 -1.40 26.64
C ALA A 84 10.45 -1.93 27.42
N ASP A 85 11.63 -1.36 27.14
CA ASP A 85 12.87 -1.73 27.80
C ASP A 85 12.93 -1.33 29.28
N SER A 86 12.34 -0.20 29.68
CA SER A 86 12.31 0.20 31.10
C SER A 86 11.33 -0.64 31.90
N PHE A 87 10.20 -1.02 31.29
CA PHE A 87 9.22 -1.93 31.91
C PHE A 87 9.80 -3.35 32.06
N LEU A 88 10.45 -3.87 31.00
CA LEU A 88 11.07 -5.19 31.03
C LEU A 88 12.27 -5.23 31.99
N ALA A 89 13.06 -4.16 32.11
CA ALA A 89 14.16 -4.06 33.05
C ALA A 89 13.69 -4.02 34.52
N ASP A 90 12.59 -3.31 34.83
CA ASP A 90 11.97 -3.31 36.16
C ASP A 90 11.33 -4.68 36.50
N SER A 91 10.90 -5.43 35.47
CA SER A 91 10.28 -6.74 35.64
C SER A 91 11.25 -7.91 35.90
N VAL A 92 12.58 -7.71 35.77
CA VAL A 92 13.58 -8.76 36.04
C VAL A 92 13.62 -9.14 37.54
N ASP A 93 13.24 -8.21 38.43
CA ASP A 93 13.23 -8.44 39.88
C ASP A 93 11.85 -8.79 40.46
N VAL A 94 10.77 -8.69 39.67
CA VAL A 94 9.40 -8.94 40.15
C VAL A 94 8.95 -10.33 39.70
N ARG A 95 8.89 -11.26 40.66
CA ARG A 95 8.18 -12.52 40.53
C ARG A 95 6.70 -12.25 40.27
N TYR A 96 6.30 -12.09 39.02
CA TYR A 96 4.88 -12.02 38.63
C TYR A 96 4.24 -13.38 38.89
N GLY A 97 3.75 -13.57 40.11
CA GLY A 97 2.90 -14.68 40.48
C GLY A 97 1.48 -14.46 39.96
N SER A 98 0.71 -15.54 39.91
CA SER A 98 -0.74 -15.52 39.64
C SER A 98 -1.52 -14.52 40.50
N GLN A 99 -0.99 -14.16 41.68
CA GLN A 99 -1.62 -13.25 42.63
C GLN A 99 -1.76 -11.80 42.12
N ASP A 100 -0.83 -11.31 41.30
CA ASP A 100 -0.90 -9.94 40.77
C ASP A 100 -1.89 -9.83 39.60
N LEU A 101 -2.08 -10.91 38.83
CA LEU A 101 -3.11 -10.95 37.78
C LEU A 101 -4.52 -10.97 38.37
N ASP A 102 -4.72 -11.68 39.49
CA ASP A 102 -5.98 -11.67 40.23
C ASP A 102 -6.32 -10.27 40.77
N GLU A 103 -5.32 -9.55 41.30
CA GLU A 103 -5.51 -8.17 41.75
C GLU A 103 -5.77 -7.21 40.59
N LEU A 104 -5.03 -7.35 39.48
CA LEU A 104 -5.20 -6.53 38.29
C LEU A 104 -6.58 -6.72 37.65
N GLU A 105 -7.06 -7.95 37.54
CA GLU A 105 -8.40 -8.26 37.05
C GLU A 105 -9.47 -7.59 37.91
N ARG A 106 -9.35 -7.68 39.24
CA ARG A 106 -10.28 -7.02 40.17
C ARG A 106 -10.29 -5.50 39.96
N ILE A 107 -9.12 -4.88 39.84
CA ILE A 107 -9.00 -3.44 39.61
C ILE A 107 -9.63 -3.04 38.27
N LEU A 108 -9.40 -3.82 37.21
CA LEU A 108 -10.00 -3.60 35.89
C LEU A 108 -11.53 -3.69 35.96
N GLU A 109 -12.07 -4.67 36.65
CA GLU A 109 -13.53 -4.85 36.84
C GLU A 109 -14.16 -3.70 37.62
N ASP A 110 -13.55 -3.32 38.74
CA ASP A 110 -14.03 -2.21 39.56
C ASP A 110 -14.04 -0.89 38.75
N LYS A 111 -13.00 -0.66 37.94
CA LYS A 111 -12.88 0.55 37.10
C LYS A 111 -13.81 0.53 35.91
N GLU A 112 -14.06 -0.63 35.30
CA GLU A 112 -15.05 -0.79 34.24
C GLU A 112 -16.45 -0.46 34.77
N HIS A 113 -16.83 -1.04 35.91
CA HIS A 113 -18.12 -0.76 36.52
C HIS A 113 -18.27 0.72 36.89
N GLU A 114 -17.23 1.33 37.46
CA GLU A 114 -17.19 2.77 37.77
C GLU A 114 -17.38 3.63 36.51
N LEU A 115 -16.67 3.32 35.41
CA LEU A 115 -16.76 4.06 34.15
C LEU A 115 -18.12 3.90 33.47
N VAL A 116 -18.67 2.68 33.44
CA VAL A 116 -20.02 2.44 32.91
C VAL A 116 -21.07 3.23 33.69
N GLN A 117 -20.95 3.26 35.03
CA GLN A 117 -21.83 4.05 35.88
C GLN A 117 -21.68 5.56 35.63
N LEU A 118 -20.44 6.06 35.54
CA LEU A 118 -20.14 7.45 35.25
C LEU A 118 -20.66 7.86 33.86
N ASN A 119 -20.51 7.01 32.86
CA ASN A 119 -21.04 7.26 31.51
C ASN A 119 -22.57 7.37 31.52
N SER A 120 -23.27 6.50 32.25
CA SER A 120 -24.73 6.62 32.43
C SER A 120 -25.12 7.93 33.14
N MET A 121 -24.35 8.35 34.15
CA MET A 121 -24.61 9.64 34.83
C MET A 121 -24.30 10.84 33.94
N HIS A 122 -23.22 10.77 33.16
CA HIS A 122 -22.83 11.82 32.22
C HIS A 122 -23.86 11.97 31.10
N GLU A 123 -24.38 10.86 30.55
CA GLU A 123 -25.45 10.88 29.54
C GLU A 123 -26.71 11.56 30.09
N LYS A 124 -27.13 11.19 31.31
CA LYS A 124 -28.26 11.84 31.99
C LYS A 124 -28.03 13.33 32.22
N LEU A 125 -26.85 13.73 32.69
CA LEU A 125 -26.53 15.12 32.94
C LEU A 125 -26.46 15.95 31.66
N THR A 126 -25.88 15.39 30.59
CA THR A 126 -25.82 16.03 29.27
C THR A 126 -27.21 16.26 28.72
N ARG A 127 -28.09 15.26 28.83
CA ARG A 127 -29.50 15.40 28.45
C ARG A 127 -30.22 16.51 29.22
N GLU A 128 -30.09 16.55 30.55
CA GLU A 128 -30.69 17.61 31.38
C GLU A 128 -30.12 19.00 31.07
N TYR A 129 -28.82 19.08 30.76
CA TYR A 129 -28.16 20.31 30.33
C TYR A 129 -28.69 20.78 28.97
N ASP A 130 -28.78 19.89 27.99
CA ASP A 130 -29.32 20.19 26.66
C ASP A 130 -30.78 20.65 26.74
N GLU A 131 -31.61 19.98 27.55
CA GLU A 131 -33.01 20.37 27.77
C GLU A 131 -33.13 21.80 28.35
N ARG A 132 -32.21 22.20 29.24
CA ARG A 132 -32.15 23.57 29.80
C ARG A 132 -31.60 24.59 28.81
N LYS A 133 -30.60 24.21 28.01
CA LYS A 133 -30.01 25.08 26.99
C LYS A 133 -30.98 25.36 25.86
N GLU A 134 -31.73 24.34 25.42
CA GLU A 134 -32.86 24.48 24.51
C GLU A 134 -33.87 25.50 25.04
N LEU A 135 -34.29 25.37 26.31
CA LEU A 135 -35.20 26.33 26.93
C LEU A 135 -34.63 27.76 26.92
N GLN A 136 -33.37 27.94 27.32
CA GLN A 136 -32.71 29.26 27.34
C GLN A 136 -32.70 29.92 25.95
N GLU A 137 -32.40 29.14 24.92
CA GLU A 137 -32.29 29.67 23.55
C GLU A 137 -33.64 30.07 22.98
N ILE A 138 -34.69 29.27 23.22
CA ILE A 138 -36.06 29.63 22.86
C ILE A 138 -36.44 30.93 23.60
N ILE A 139 -36.04 31.09 24.86
CA ILE A 139 -36.33 32.31 25.62
C ILE A 139 -35.71 33.55 24.96
N SER A 140 -34.45 33.45 24.53
CA SER A 140 -33.75 34.58 23.89
C SER A 140 -34.36 34.99 22.53
N ARG A 141 -34.96 34.04 21.81
CA ARG A 141 -35.49 34.25 20.44
C ARG A 141 -36.97 34.59 20.40
N VAL A 142 -37.67 34.42 21.52
CA VAL A 142 -39.09 34.78 21.61
C VAL A 142 -39.33 36.27 21.40
N GLY A 143 -38.39 37.17 21.70
CA GLY A 143 -38.51 38.58 21.34
C GLY A 143 -38.78 38.78 19.84
N GLU A 144 -37.96 38.18 18.97
CA GLU A 144 -38.10 38.25 17.50
C GLU A 144 -39.41 37.64 16.97
N PHE A 145 -39.96 36.64 17.65
CA PHE A 145 -41.19 35.99 17.21
C PHE A 145 -42.46 36.79 17.52
N PHE A 146 -42.40 37.70 18.49
CA PHE A 146 -43.56 38.50 18.94
C PHE A 146 -43.59 39.92 18.36
N GLU A 147 -42.49 40.41 17.80
CA GLU A 147 -42.31 41.78 17.27
C GLU A 147 -43.00 42.11 15.94
N VAL A 148 -43.70 41.17 15.29
CA VAL A 148 -44.35 41.43 13.98
C VAL A 148 -45.84 41.73 14.17
N GLU A 149 -46.21 43.01 13.94
CA GLU A 149 -47.56 43.59 13.96
C GLU A 149 -48.64 42.75 13.23
N ILE A 150 -49.79 42.60 13.88
CA ILE A 150 -51.03 42.07 13.29
C ILE A 150 -51.63 43.18 12.39
N PRO A 151 -52.06 42.92 11.14
CA PRO A 151 -52.67 43.96 10.30
C PRO A 151 -54.05 44.39 10.84
N ASP A 152 -54.20 45.69 11.16
CA ASP A 152 -55.44 46.31 11.66
C ASP A 152 -56.60 46.18 10.67
N ALA A 153 -57.66 45.50 11.10
CA ALA A 153 -58.96 45.45 10.44
C ALA A 153 -59.98 46.31 11.21
N SER A 154 -59.86 47.63 11.11
CA SER A 154 -60.84 48.58 11.65
C SER A 154 -60.89 49.89 10.86
N ASN A 155 -61.41 49.81 9.62
CA ASN A 155 -61.69 51.00 8.82
C ASN A 155 -63.19 51.07 8.50
N SER A 156 -63.98 51.75 9.37
CA SER A 156 -65.29 52.30 8.99
C SER A 156 -65.76 53.44 9.91
N VAL A 157 -65.74 54.65 9.32
CA VAL A 157 -66.66 55.81 9.46
C VAL A 157 -66.62 56.68 10.73
N SER A 158 -66.31 57.96 10.50
CA SER A 158 -66.32 59.11 11.41
C SER A 158 -67.70 59.78 11.54
N PHE A 159 -68.09 60.17 12.76
CA PHE A 159 -68.99 61.32 13.04
C PHE A 159 -68.73 61.85 14.46
N ASP A 160 -68.47 63.15 14.57
CA ASP A 160 -68.28 63.89 15.83
C ASP A 160 -69.62 64.21 16.55
N VAL A 161 -69.61 64.24 17.90
CA VAL A 161 -70.10 65.32 18.81
C VAL A 161 -70.27 64.80 20.26
N ASP A 162 -69.42 65.33 21.14
CA ASP A 162 -69.54 65.79 22.54
C ASP A 162 -70.54 65.19 23.58
N SER A 163 -70.00 64.82 24.77
CA SER A 163 -70.56 64.81 26.16
C SER A 163 -70.37 63.49 26.96
N PRO A 164 -70.10 63.52 28.28
CA PRO A 164 -69.62 62.37 29.06
C PRO A 164 -70.68 61.68 29.96
N ILE A 165 -70.49 60.37 30.23
CA ILE A 165 -70.69 59.60 31.50
C ILE A 165 -71.04 58.11 31.23
N GLU A 166 -70.25 57.24 31.88
CA GLU A 166 -70.40 55.82 32.30
C GLU A 166 -71.45 54.90 31.65
N ALA A 167 -70.98 53.80 31.03
CA ALA A 167 -71.24 52.40 31.42
C ALA A 167 -70.62 51.39 30.42
N SER A 168 -69.87 50.42 30.96
CA SER A 168 -69.60 49.02 30.58
C SER A 168 -69.72 48.49 29.13
N GLU A 169 -68.80 47.55 28.80
CA GLU A 169 -68.78 46.59 27.67
C GLU A 169 -68.38 47.16 26.30
N THR A 170 -67.43 46.66 25.50
CA THR A 170 -66.58 45.45 25.45
C THR A 170 -65.56 45.75 24.34
N ASP A 171 -64.26 45.76 24.63
CA ASP A 171 -63.23 45.66 23.57
C ASP A 171 -62.58 44.29 23.65
N LEU A 172 -63.02 43.42 22.74
CA LEU A 172 -62.61 42.04 22.59
C LEU A 172 -61.16 41.98 22.05
N ALA A 173 -60.17 42.19 22.91
CA ALA A 173 -58.78 41.91 22.55
C ALA A 173 -58.60 40.40 22.30
N ILE A 174 -58.44 40.01 21.04
CA ILE A 174 -58.20 38.64 20.61
C ILE A 174 -56.84 38.16 21.16
N ARG A 175 -56.81 37.51 22.34
CA ARG A 175 -55.59 36.91 22.90
C ARG A 175 -55.32 35.54 22.27
N PHE A 176 -54.30 35.45 21.41
CA PHE A 176 -53.76 34.18 20.92
C PHE A 176 -52.95 33.48 22.01
N LYS A 177 -53.11 32.16 22.15
CA LYS A 177 -52.22 31.31 22.96
C LYS A 177 -51.05 30.85 22.08
N ASN A 178 -49.90 30.60 22.68
CA ASN A 178 -48.73 30.07 22.00
C ASN A 178 -48.28 28.71 22.57
N ILE A 179 -47.70 27.88 21.73
CA ILE A 179 -46.88 26.72 22.12
C ILE A 179 -45.49 26.97 21.55
N THR A 180 -44.46 26.85 22.37
CA THR A 180 -43.07 26.92 21.91
C THR A 180 -42.40 25.57 22.06
N GLY A 181 -41.47 25.24 21.20
CA GLY A 181 -40.75 23.97 21.26
C GLY A 181 -39.58 23.90 20.30
N VAL A 182 -38.87 22.77 20.29
CA VAL A 182 -37.72 22.55 19.39
C VAL A 182 -37.96 21.29 18.55
N VAL A 183 -37.56 21.35 17.28
CA VAL A 183 -37.63 20.23 16.34
C VAL A 183 -36.32 20.13 15.55
N SER A 184 -35.91 18.93 15.14
CA SER A 184 -34.73 18.75 14.28
C SER A 184 -34.91 19.45 12.91
N ALA A 185 -33.84 20.02 12.36
CA ALA A 185 -33.86 20.71 11.07
C ALA A 185 -34.38 19.85 9.91
N ASN A 186 -34.04 18.55 9.92
CA ASN A 186 -34.46 17.61 8.89
C ASN A 186 -35.97 17.36 8.85
N GLU A 187 -36.65 17.53 9.99
CA GLU A 187 -38.08 17.26 10.12
C GLU A 187 -38.94 18.53 10.06
N ARG A 188 -38.32 19.70 10.15
CA ARG A 188 -38.98 21.02 10.13
C ARG A 188 -40.05 21.14 9.02
N ILE A 189 -39.67 20.87 7.78
CA ILE A 189 -40.56 21.05 6.61
C ILE A 189 -41.75 20.08 6.67
N LYS A 190 -41.53 18.85 7.19
CA LYS A 190 -42.60 17.85 7.35
C LYS A 190 -43.55 18.25 8.47
N PHE A 191 -43.00 18.73 9.59
CA PHE A 191 -43.72 19.20 10.75
C PHE A 191 -44.63 20.40 10.39
N GLU A 192 -44.09 21.42 9.71
CA GLU A 192 -44.84 22.60 9.26
C GLU A 192 -46.03 22.22 8.36
N ARG A 193 -45.79 21.35 7.36
CA ARG A 193 -46.88 20.86 6.48
C ARG A 193 -47.94 20.08 7.26
N MET A 194 -47.54 19.30 8.27
CA MET A 194 -48.51 18.54 9.08
C MET A 194 -49.36 19.47 9.96
N VAL A 195 -48.74 20.47 10.59
CA VAL A 195 -49.44 21.50 11.38
C VAL A 195 -50.43 22.26 10.49
N PHE A 196 -50.00 22.71 9.32
CA PHE A 196 -50.87 23.44 8.37
C PHE A 196 -52.06 22.59 7.90
N ARG A 197 -51.83 21.33 7.52
CA ARG A 197 -52.88 20.42 7.05
C ARG A 197 -53.87 20.04 8.15
N ALA A 198 -53.40 19.80 9.37
CA ALA A 198 -54.25 19.39 10.49
C ALA A 198 -55.13 20.53 11.02
N THR A 199 -54.62 21.76 10.96
CA THR A 199 -55.32 22.97 11.44
C THR A 199 -56.05 23.72 10.32
N ARG A 200 -55.89 23.29 9.05
CA ARG A 200 -56.45 23.93 7.85
C ARG A 200 -56.07 25.41 7.73
N GLY A 201 -54.84 25.75 8.12
CA GLY A 201 -54.32 27.13 8.09
C GLY A 201 -54.78 28.04 9.23
N ASN A 202 -55.45 27.51 10.26
CA ASN A 202 -55.93 28.30 11.41
C ASN A 202 -54.86 28.51 12.51
N CYS A 203 -53.59 28.23 12.24
CA CYS A 203 -52.48 28.43 13.18
C CYS A 203 -51.32 29.10 12.48
N PHE A 204 -50.63 29.97 13.21
CA PHE A 204 -49.47 30.67 12.72
C PHE A 204 -48.21 30.07 13.32
N THR A 205 -47.35 29.49 12.48
CA THR A 205 -46.11 28.82 12.90
C THR A 205 -44.90 29.64 12.49
N ARG A 206 -44.00 29.92 13.43
CA ARG A 206 -42.69 30.52 13.16
C ARG A 206 -41.58 29.57 13.61
N PHE A 207 -40.49 29.54 12.84
CA PHE A 207 -39.30 28.73 13.12
C PHE A 207 -38.06 29.63 13.13
N SER A 208 -37.13 29.40 14.04
CA SER A 208 -35.82 30.06 14.14
C SER A 208 -34.76 28.98 14.33
N ALA A 209 -33.66 29.07 13.59
CA ALA A 209 -32.60 28.06 13.55
C ALA A 209 -31.62 28.27 14.70
N ILE A 210 -31.49 27.32 15.63
CA ILE A 210 -30.55 27.46 16.74
C ILE A 210 -29.13 27.40 16.17
N ASP A 211 -28.37 28.49 16.29
CA ASP A 211 -27.07 28.65 15.64
C ASP A 211 -25.98 27.79 16.29
N GLU A 212 -26.21 27.32 17.52
CA GLU A 212 -25.29 26.46 18.25
C GLU A 212 -25.69 24.97 18.12
N LEU A 213 -24.76 24.16 17.61
CA LEU A 213 -24.98 22.74 17.40
C LEU A 213 -25.03 21.99 18.74
N LEU A 214 -26.18 21.40 19.08
CA LEU A 214 -26.33 20.56 20.27
C LEU A 214 -25.98 19.12 19.95
N VAL A 215 -25.20 18.48 20.81
CA VAL A 215 -24.74 17.10 20.62
C VAL A 215 -25.75 16.14 21.22
N ASP A 216 -26.28 15.22 20.42
CA ASP A 216 -27.21 14.22 20.93
C ASP A 216 -26.46 13.21 21.84
N PRO A 217 -26.88 13.00 23.10
CA PRO A 217 -26.12 12.26 24.11
C PRO A 217 -25.82 10.80 23.75
N GLY A 218 -26.65 10.16 22.93
CA GLY A 218 -26.46 8.77 22.52
C GLY A 218 -25.58 8.58 21.27
N THR A 219 -25.56 9.56 20.36
CA THR A 219 -24.87 9.42 19.06
C THR A 219 -23.57 10.23 19.00
N GLY A 220 -23.39 11.23 19.88
CA GLY A 220 -22.23 12.11 19.85
C GLY A 220 -22.18 13.02 18.62
N VAL A 221 -23.25 13.04 17.82
CA VAL A 221 -23.37 13.83 16.59
C VAL A 221 -23.99 15.18 16.93
N ALA A 222 -23.39 16.24 16.42
CA ALA A 222 -23.93 17.59 16.53
C ALA A 222 -25.15 17.72 15.59
N VAL A 223 -26.33 17.93 16.15
CA VAL A 223 -27.59 18.00 15.39
C VAL A 223 -28.09 19.44 15.38
N GLU A 224 -28.35 19.95 14.18
CA GLU A 224 -29.04 21.23 13.98
C GLU A 224 -30.51 21.12 14.38
N LYS A 225 -30.94 22.03 15.25
CA LYS A 225 -32.32 22.10 15.76
C LYS A 225 -32.92 23.48 15.47
N HIS A 226 -34.22 23.51 15.24
CA HIS A 226 -35.00 24.74 15.09
C HIS A 226 -35.97 24.90 16.25
N ALA A 227 -35.91 26.05 16.91
CA ALA A 227 -36.96 26.50 17.80
C ALA A 227 -38.19 26.92 16.99
N PHE A 228 -39.38 26.66 17.50
CA PHE A 228 -40.63 27.06 16.88
C PHE A 228 -41.59 27.67 17.90
N VAL A 229 -42.45 28.55 17.40
CA VAL A 229 -43.57 29.13 18.15
C VAL A 229 -44.83 29.00 17.29
N ILE A 230 -45.89 28.41 17.85
CA ILE A 230 -47.18 28.22 17.18
C ILE A 230 -48.24 29.02 17.92
N PHE A 231 -48.85 29.99 17.25
CA PHE A 231 -49.97 30.77 17.76
C PHE A 231 -51.30 30.17 17.31
N PHE A 232 -52.23 30.02 18.25
CA PHE A 232 -53.56 29.46 18.03
C PHE A 232 -54.56 30.07 19.02
N GLN A 233 -55.85 30.01 18.68
CA GLN A 233 -56.91 30.60 19.48
C GLN A 233 -57.76 29.56 20.23
N SER A 234 -57.88 28.34 19.69
CA SER A 234 -58.80 27.31 20.20
C SER A 234 -58.11 26.21 21.00
N GLN A 235 -58.71 25.81 22.13
CA GLN A 235 -58.25 24.67 22.96
C GLN A 235 -58.32 23.32 22.22
N PHE A 236 -59.25 23.13 21.28
CA PHE A 236 -59.32 21.91 20.48
C PHE A 236 -58.11 21.76 19.54
N ILE A 237 -57.60 22.88 19.05
CA ILE A 237 -56.39 22.91 18.22
C ILE A 237 -55.15 22.67 19.09
N GLU A 238 -55.11 23.20 20.31
CA GLU A 238 -54.04 22.94 21.30
C GLU A 238 -53.80 21.43 21.50
N THR A 239 -54.86 20.66 21.75
CA THR A 239 -54.76 19.21 21.96
C THR A 239 -54.28 18.46 20.72
N LYS A 240 -54.63 18.94 19.51
CA LYS A 240 -54.12 18.37 18.26
C LYS A 240 -52.65 18.72 18.03
N LEU A 241 -52.25 19.96 18.31
CA LEU A 241 -50.87 20.42 18.15
C LEU A 241 -49.94 19.69 19.11
N ARG A 242 -50.31 19.50 20.38
CA ARG A 242 -49.53 18.70 21.34
C ARG A 242 -49.28 17.27 20.85
N LYS A 243 -50.31 16.60 20.33
CA LYS A 243 -50.17 15.25 19.75
C LYS A 243 -49.27 15.21 18.51
N ILE A 244 -49.28 16.25 17.68
CA ILE A 244 -48.37 16.37 16.53
C ILE A 244 -46.94 16.60 17.04
N CYS A 245 -46.74 17.45 18.05
CA CYS A 245 -45.43 17.66 18.65
C CYS A 245 -44.85 16.37 19.26
N ASP A 246 -45.67 15.59 19.96
CA ASP A 246 -45.25 14.29 20.51
C ASP A 246 -44.87 13.30 19.40
N ALA A 247 -45.59 13.29 18.27
CA ALA A 247 -45.32 12.39 17.14
C ALA A 247 -43.99 12.68 16.42
N PHE A 248 -43.56 13.95 16.41
CA PHE A 248 -42.27 14.38 15.86
C PHE A 248 -41.18 14.52 16.94
N ARG A 249 -41.43 14.01 18.17
CA ARG A 249 -40.51 14.09 19.31
C ARG A 249 -40.00 15.51 19.60
N ALA A 250 -40.86 16.51 19.44
CA ALA A 250 -40.53 17.90 19.72
C ALA A 250 -40.59 18.18 21.23
N SER A 251 -39.54 18.80 21.79
CA SER A 251 -39.51 19.27 23.18
C SER A 251 -40.33 20.56 23.32
N LEU A 252 -41.26 20.65 24.28
CA LEU A 252 -42.17 21.80 24.45
C LEU A 252 -41.80 22.67 25.66
N TYR A 253 -41.85 23.99 25.49
CA TYR A 253 -41.45 25.00 26.47
C TYR A 253 -42.46 26.17 26.53
N THR A 254 -42.43 27.00 27.58
CA THR A 254 -43.39 28.11 27.83
C THR A 254 -42.68 29.43 28.11
N LEU A 255 -43.19 30.57 27.62
CA LEU A 255 -42.37 31.77 27.42
C LEU A 255 -43.08 33.15 27.51
N PRO A 256 -42.47 34.22 28.10
CA PRO A 256 -42.93 35.63 28.08
C PRO A 256 -42.09 36.59 27.16
N SER A 257 -42.61 37.77 26.77
CA SER A 257 -42.13 38.65 25.65
C SER A 257 -41.37 39.94 26.04
N MET A 258 -40.40 40.42 25.20
CA MET A 258 -39.95 41.85 25.06
C MET A 258 -39.03 42.12 23.83
N ASP A 259 -38.87 43.42 23.48
CA ASP A 259 -38.54 44.13 22.21
C ASP A 259 -37.05 44.58 21.98
N ASP A 260 -36.66 44.73 20.70
CA ASP A 260 -35.65 45.59 20.01
C ASP A 260 -34.15 45.17 19.83
N ARG A 261 -33.78 44.74 18.61
CA ARG A 261 -32.43 44.25 18.17
C ARG A 261 -31.78 45.03 17.01
N THR A 262 -32.16 46.29 16.80
CA THR A 262 -31.84 47.08 15.59
C THR A 262 -30.49 47.84 15.62
N ALA A 263 -29.72 47.77 16.71
CA ALA A 263 -28.45 48.49 16.82
C ALA A 263 -27.21 47.74 16.28
N ILE A 264 -27.31 46.45 15.98
CA ILE A 264 -26.12 45.60 15.72
C ILE A 264 -25.77 45.49 14.22
N ALA A 265 -26.72 45.73 13.31
CA ALA A 265 -26.53 45.54 11.88
C ALA A 265 -25.70 46.64 11.17
N ASN A 266 -25.50 47.80 11.81
CA ASN A 266 -24.90 48.98 11.14
C ASN A 266 -23.37 49.06 11.22
N LEU A 267 -22.70 48.09 11.84
CA LEU A 267 -21.24 48.14 12.05
C LEU A 267 -20.39 47.35 11.03
N ILE A 268 -21.00 46.61 10.09
CA ILE A 268 -20.29 45.64 9.23
C ILE A 268 -19.89 46.20 7.85
N GLN A 269 -20.35 47.38 7.45
CA GLN A 269 -20.31 47.78 6.02
C GLN A 269 -19.12 48.66 5.58
N ASN A 270 -18.27 49.20 6.47
CA ASN A 270 -17.42 50.35 6.11
C ASN A 270 -15.89 50.09 5.99
N ASN A 271 -15.42 48.88 5.69
CA ASN A 271 -13.97 48.60 5.76
C ASN A 271 -13.33 47.89 4.54
N ASN A 272 -13.81 48.15 3.32
CA ASN A 272 -13.26 47.55 2.09
C ASN A 272 -13.23 48.51 0.90
N ALA A 273 -12.48 49.61 1.00
CA ALA A 273 -12.06 50.41 -0.15
C ALA A 273 -10.72 51.09 0.16
N GLU A 274 -9.82 51.15 -0.84
CA GLU A 274 -8.53 51.87 -0.88
C GLU A 274 -7.25 51.03 -0.63
N LEU A 275 -6.61 50.50 -1.69
CA LEU A 275 -5.54 51.21 -2.45
C LEU A 275 -4.75 50.29 -3.41
N ASN A 276 -4.48 50.86 -4.59
CA ASN A 276 -3.83 50.26 -5.76
C ASN A 276 -2.37 50.76 -5.92
N GLN A 277 -1.51 49.86 -6.43
CA GLN A 277 -0.43 50.01 -7.44
C GLN A 277 0.85 50.87 -7.20
N THR A 278 2.00 50.32 -7.67
CA THR A 278 2.97 50.87 -8.68
C THR A 278 4.17 49.89 -8.86
N TYR A 279 4.36 49.24 -10.03
CA TYR A 279 5.23 49.54 -11.22
C TYR A 279 6.77 49.35 -11.10
N TYR A 280 7.41 48.61 -12.04
CA TYR A 280 8.45 49.02 -13.04
C TYR A 280 9.22 47.85 -13.73
N HIS A 281 9.79 48.16 -14.92
CA HIS A 281 10.25 47.35 -16.08
C HIS A 281 11.80 47.35 -16.27
N TYR A 282 12.42 46.38 -16.96
CA TYR A 282 13.72 46.51 -17.69
C TYR A 282 14.02 45.32 -18.65
N ASP A 283 14.57 45.63 -19.83
CA ASP A 283 14.94 44.72 -20.95
C ASP A 283 16.48 44.48 -21.07
N GLY A 284 16.91 43.38 -21.73
CA GLY A 284 18.31 43.14 -22.15
C GLY A 284 18.51 41.98 -23.17
N VAL A 285 19.37 42.19 -24.18
CA VAL A 285 19.58 41.47 -25.48
C VAL A 285 20.69 40.39 -25.44
N PRO A 286 20.76 39.39 -26.36
CA PRO A 286 21.45 38.10 -26.18
C PRO A 286 22.85 37.97 -26.86
N ASN A 287 23.63 36.95 -26.47
CA ASN A 287 24.94 36.59 -27.04
C ASN A 287 24.93 35.19 -27.69
N GLY A 288 25.68 35.08 -28.80
CA GLY A 288 25.71 33.93 -29.72
C GLY A 288 26.54 32.71 -29.30
N THR A 289 26.42 31.66 -30.12
CA THR A 289 27.05 30.34 -29.97
C THR A 289 28.08 30.06 -31.06
N VAL A 290 29.03 29.18 -30.75
CA VAL A 290 30.23 28.83 -31.51
C VAL A 290 30.10 27.41 -32.09
N ASP A 291 30.53 27.23 -33.33
CA ASP A 291 30.64 25.94 -34.05
C ASP A 291 31.77 25.03 -33.48
N VAL A 292 31.56 23.71 -33.51
CA VAL A 292 32.57 22.70 -33.15
C VAL A 292 32.84 21.78 -34.35
N ALA A 293 34.12 21.65 -34.72
CA ALA A 293 34.62 20.72 -35.73
C ALA A 293 35.67 19.76 -35.15
N ASN A 294 35.63 18.51 -35.66
CA ASN A 294 36.63 17.42 -35.68
C ASN A 294 36.59 16.34 -34.56
N GLY A 295 36.17 15.13 -34.95
CA GLY A 295 35.99 13.93 -34.12
C GLY A 295 37.17 12.94 -34.12
N HIS A 296 38.32 13.33 -33.55
CA HIS A 296 39.47 12.42 -33.33
C HIS A 296 39.76 12.11 -31.86
N ASN A 297 38.96 12.61 -30.92
CA ASN A 297 39.19 12.41 -29.49
C ASN A 297 38.07 11.58 -28.87
N VAL A 298 38.43 10.45 -28.25
CA VAL A 298 37.52 9.69 -27.40
C VAL A 298 37.36 10.46 -26.09
N TYR A 299 36.11 10.67 -25.68
CA TYR A 299 35.80 11.36 -24.44
C TYR A 299 36.28 10.54 -23.22
N GLY A 300 37.00 11.17 -22.30
CA GLY A 300 37.72 10.47 -21.24
C GLY A 300 36.84 9.75 -20.21
N PHE A 301 35.59 10.18 -20.02
CA PHE A 301 34.66 9.54 -19.09
C PHE A 301 33.20 9.77 -19.49
N GLY A 302 32.44 8.70 -19.70
CA GLY A 302 31.02 8.79 -20.05
C GLY A 302 30.79 9.01 -21.55
N LEU A 303 29.83 9.86 -21.88
CA LEU A 303 29.39 10.12 -23.26
C LEU A 303 29.82 11.53 -23.67
N ASP A 304 30.20 11.68 -24.93
CA ASP A 304 30.65 12.97 -25.48
C ASP A 304 29.49 14.00 -25.48
N PRO A 305 29.64 15.18 -24.85
CA PRO A 305 28.63 16.22 -24.80
C PRO A 305 28.19 16.74 -26.18
N ILE A 306 29.01 16.62 -27.22
CA ILE A 306 28.67 17.12 -28.57
C ILE A 306 27.41 16.46 -29.14
N TRP A 307 27.11 15.23 -28.71
CA TRP A 307 25.93 14.50 -29.17
C TRP A 307 24.64 15.19 -28.78
N LYS A 308 24.61 15.97 -27.69
CA LYS A 308 23.43 16.76 -27.29
C LYS A 308 23.12 17.94 -28.20
N THR A 309 24.08 18.34 -29.04
CA THR A 309 23.90 19.42 -30.02
C THR A 309 23.69 18.88 -31.44
N SER A 310 23.84 17.56 -31.63
CA SER A 310 23.77 16.94 -32.96
C SER A 310 22.36 16.47 -33.32
N GLU A 311 21.96 16.63 -34.59
CA GLU A 311 20.65 16.17 -35.09
C GLU A 311 20.50 14.63 -35.06
N ASN A 312 21.61 13.89 -35.03
CA ASN A 312 21.63 12.42 -35.06
C ASN A 312 21.78 11.77 -33.66
N GLU A 313 21.52 12.53 -32.59
CA GLU A 313 21.60 12.07 -31.21
C GLU A 313 20.83 10.76 -30.96
N LEU A 314 19.55 10.75 -31.34
CA LEU A 314 18.63 9.66 -31.03
C LEU A 314 19.05 8.34 -31.70
N LEU A 315 19.59 8.41 -32.91
CA LEU A 315 20.07 7.23 -33.64
C LEU A 315 21.25 6.57 -32.92
N PHE A 316 22.17 7.38 -32.39
CA PHE A 316 23.32 6.90 -31.62
C PHE A 316 22.88 6.33 -30.26
N PHE A 317 22.11 7.09 -29.46
CA PHE A 317 21.70 6.65 -28.12
C PHE A 317 20.77 5.43 -28.15
N ASN A 318 19.90 5.32 -29.15
CA ASN A 318 19.06 4.16 -29.32
C ASN A 318 19.90 2.88 -29.50
N SER A 319 20.87 2.90 -30.41
CA SER A 319 21.74 1.74 -30.64
C SER A 319 22.65 1.43 -29.45
N PHE A 320 23.15 2.46 -28.77
CA PHE A 320 24.03 2.30 -27.61
C PHE A 320 23.29 1.71 -26.40
N LYS A 321 22.18 2.34 -25.98
CA LYS A 321 21.42 1.92 -24.80
C LYS A 321 20.81 0.52 -24.97
N MET A 322 20.32 0.19 -26.16
CA MET A 322 19.81 -1.16 -26.46
C MET A 322 20.89 -2.24 -26.29
N LYS A 323 22.12 -2.00 -26.76
CA LYS A 323 23.23 -2.94 -26.60
C LYS A 323 23.69 -3.03 -25.14
N LEU A 324 23.75 -1.90 -24.45
CA LEU A 324 24.11 -1.85 -23.03
C LEU A 324 23.12 -2.65 -22.17
N SER A 325 21.81 -2.52 -22.42
CA SER A 325 20.79 -3.26 -21.67
C SER A 325 20.91 -4.78 -21.87
N VAL A 326 21.24 -5.22 -23.08
CA VAL A 326 21.47 -6.64 -23.38
C VAL A 326 22.72 -7.18 -22.69
N ILE A 327 23.83 -6.41 -22.67
CA ILE A 327 25.06 -6.79 -21.97
C ILE A 327 24.81 -6.93 -20.46
N LEU A 328 24.16 -5.94 -19.85
CA LEU A 328 23.83 -5.97 -18.43
C LEU A 328 22.90 -7.14 -18.09
N GLY A 329 21.88 -7.38 -18.91
CA GLY A 329 20.94 -8.47 -18.70
C GLY A 329 21.59 -9.85 -18.73
N ILE A 330 22.40 -10.14 -19.74
CA ILE A 330 23.07 -11.44 -19.87
C ILE A 330 24.12 -11.64 -18.77
N THR A 331 24.81 -10.57 -18.37
CA THR A 331 25.77 -10.64 -17.26
C THR A 331 25.06 -10.90 -15.93
N GLN A 332 23.93 -10.23 -15.65
CA GLN A 332 23.13 -10.43 -14.45
C GLN A 332 22.51 -11.83 -14.39
N MET A 333 21.91 -12.30 -15.49
CA MET A 333 21.36 -13.65 -15.57
C MET A 333 22.46 -14.72 -15.47
N GLY A 334 23.60 -14.49 -16.10
CA GLY A 334 24.77 -15.34 -16.01
C GLY A 334 25.27 -15.48 -14.57
N PHE A 335 25.31 -14.36 -13.83
CA PHE A 335 25.62 -14.37 -12.41
C PHE A 335 24.61 -15.18 -11.59
N GLY A 336 23.31 -15.09 -11.90
CA GLY A 336 22.27 -15.92 -11.27
C GLY A 336 22.48 -17.43 -11.48
N ILE A 337 22.86 -17.85 -12.70
CA ILE A 337 23.19 -19.26 -13.00
C ILE A 337 24.43 -19.70 -12.20
N LEU A 338 25.45 -18.85 -12.06
CA LEU A 338 26.62 -19.14 -11.23
C LEU A 338 26.27 -19.32 -9.75
N ILE A 339 25.34 -18.52 -9.21
CA ILE A 339 24.84 -18.70 -7.83
C ILE A 339 24.13 -20.05 -7.68
N LYS A 340 23.32 -20.48 -8.66
CA LYS A 340 22.73 -21.83 -8.67
C LYS A 340 23.81 -22.90 -8.56
N GLY A 341 24.91 -22.76 -9.31
CA GLY A 341 26.07 -23.64 -9.24
C GLY A 341 26.75 -23.64 -7.86
N TRP A 342 26.95 -22.47 -7.26
CA TRP A 342 27.50 -22.35 -5.90
C TRP A 342 26.59 -22.95 -4.82
N ASN A 343 25.27 -22.88 -4.99
CA ASN A 343 24.32 -23.51 -4.09
C ASN A 343 24.38 -25.04 -4.20
N ALA A 344 24.41 -25.59 -5.42
CA ALA A 344 24.53 -27.03 -5.64
C ALA A 344 25.84 -27.59 -5.06
N LEU A 345 26.96 -26.85 -5.20
CA LEU A 345 28.24 -27.24 -4.60
C LEU A 345 28.18 -27.23 -3.06
N TYR A 346 27.45 -26.29 -2.46
CA TYR A 346 27.35 -26.19 -1.00
C TYR A 346 26.46 -27.28 -0.38
N PHE A 347 25.35 -27.62 -1.02
CA PHE A 347 24.47 -28.70 -0.55
C PHE A 347 25.01 -30.10 -0.90
N GLU A 348 26.22 -30.19 -1.47
CA GLU A 348 26.87 -31.43 -1.91
C GLU A 348 26.03 -32.26 -2.91
N ASP A 349 25.13 -31.59 -3.65
CA ASP A 349 24.26 -32.21 -4.64
C ASP A 349 24.95 -32.26 -6.01
N TYR A 350 25.96 -33.14 -6.11
CA TYR A 350 26.75 -33.33 -7.33
C TYR A 350 25.90 -33.69 -8.56
N PRO A 351 24.85 -34.53 -8.48
CA PRO A 351 23.97 -34.82 -9.62
C PRO A 351 23.36 -33.57 -10.25
N THR A 352 22.75 -32.68 -9.46
CA THR A 352 22.18 -31.41 -9.97
C THR A 352 23.26 -30.47 -10.48
N PHE A 353 24.45 -30.46 -9.87
CA PHE A 353 25.57 -29.68 -10.38
C PHE A 353 26.02 -30.12 -11.79
N PHE A 354 26.18 -31.43 -12.02
CA PHE A 354 26.66 -31.95 -13.30
C PHE A 354 25.57 -32.06 -14.38
N PHE A 355 24.34 -32.39 -14.01
CA PHE A 355 23.27 -32.67 -14.98
C PHE A 355 22.32 -31.50 -15.23
N ASP A 356 22.20 -30.54 -14.30
CA ASP A 356 21.36 -29.35 -14.50
C ASP A 356 22.20 -28.09 -14.70
N PHE A 357 23.10 -27.76 -13.76
CA PHE A 357 23.88 -26.51 -13.84
C PHE A 357 24.84 -26.48 -15.04
N LEU A 358 25.61 -27.55 -15.27
CA LEU A 358 26.61 -27.56 -16.34
C LEU A 358 25.97 -27.45 -17.75
N PRO A 359 24.92 -28.20 -18.10
CA PRO A 359 24.20 -28.00 -19.36
C PRO A 359 23.54 -26.63 -19.47
N GLN A 360 22.96 -26.10 -18.39
CA GLN A 360 22.37 -24.75 -18.37
C GLN A 360 23.43 -23.66 -18.65
N LEU A 361 24.61 -23.77 -18.04
CA LEU A 361 25.73 -22.86 -18.27
C LEU A 361 26.25 -22.97 -19.71
N VAL A 362 26.40 -24.18 -20.24
CA VAL A 362 26.85 -24.43 -21.62
C VAL A 362 25.85 -23.87 -22.65
N PHE A 363 24.56 -24.06 -22.41
CA PHE A 363 23.50 -23.48 -23.23
C PHE A 363 23.55 -21.94 -23.20
N ALA A 364 23.66 -21.33 -22.02
CA ALA A 364 23.78 -19.88 -21.89
C ALA A 364 25.06 -19.32 -22.54
N ALA A 365 26.19 -20.01 -22.37
CA ALA A 365 27.49 -19.65 -22.93
C ALA A 365 27.49 -19.65 -24.46
N SER A 366 26.86 -20.66 -25.06
CA SER A 366 26.90 -20.88 -26.51
C SER A 366 26.08 -19.87 -27.32
N LEU A 367 24.95 -19.37 -26.80
CA LEU A 367 24.10 -18.42 -27.53
C LEU A 367 24.22 -16.99 -26.99
N PHE A 368 24.05 -16.80 -25.68
CA PHE A 368 23.87 -15.47 -25.09
C PHE A 368 25.18 -14.80 -24.74
N PHE A 369 26.12 -15.48 -24.08
CA PHE A 369 27.45 -14.90 -23.85
C PHE A 369 28.20 -14.67 -25.17
N TYR A 370 28.02 -15.55 -26.15
CA TYR A 370 28.55 -15.32 -27.50
C TYR A 370 28.01 -14.02 -28.12
N MET A 371 26.73 -13.67 -27.90
CA MET A 371 26.18 -12.40 -28.35
C MET A 371 26.85 -11.19 -27.68
N VAL A 372 27.13 -11.25 -26.36
CA VAL A 372 27.89 -10.20 -25.65
C VAL A 372 29.28 -10.03 -26.25
N VAL A 373 29.97 -11.13 -26.54
CA VAL A 373 31.28 -11.11 -27.20
C VAL A 373 31.18 -10.45 -28.57
N LEU A 374 30.15 -10.74 -29.38
CA LEU A 374 29.97 -10.08 -30.68
C LEU A 374 29.72 -8.57 -30.56
N ILE A 375 28.97 -8.11 -29.55
CA ILE A 375 28.74 -6.68 -29.33
C ILE A 375 30.05 -5.97 -28.96
N VAL A 376 30.79 -6.51 -27.99
CA VAL A 376 32.07 -5.92 -27.54
C VAL A 376 33.11 -5.94 -28.66
N MET A 377 33.18 -7.03 -29.42
CA MET A 377 34.04 -7.12 -30.61
C MET A 377 33.64 -6.09 -31.67
N LYS A 378 32.34 -5.88 -31.91
CA LYS A 378 31.88 -4.84 -32.85
C LYS A 378 32.30 -3.44 -32.42
N TRP A 379 32.30 -3.15 -31.11
CA TRP A 379 32.76 -1.86 -30.58
C TRP A 379 34.28 -1.68 -30.60
N SER A 380 35.04 -2.78 -30.57
CA SER A 380 36.51 -2.75 -30.54
C SER A 380 37.16 -2.62 -31.92
N ILE A 381 36.37 -2.69 -33.00
CA ILE A 381 36.87 -2.65 -34.38
C ILE A 381 36.56 -1.28 -34.97
N ASP A 382 37.57 -0.61 -35.54
CA ASP A 382 37.35 0.59 -36.34
C ASP A 382 36.80 0.21 -37.71
N TRP A 383 35.53 0.54 -37.94
CA TRP A 383 34.85 0.26 -39.19
C TRP A 383 35.19 1.28 -40.29
N THR A 384 35.68 2.47 -39.95
CA THR A 384 36.02 3.50 -40.94
C THR A 384 37.28 3.12 -41.72
N GLU A 385 38.30 2.65 -41.01
CA GLU A 385 39.50 2.06 -41.60
C GLU A 385 39.16 0.75 -42.35
N ARG A 386 38.31 -0.10 -41.77
CA ARG A 386 37.94 -1.39 -42.37
C ARG A 386 37.07 -1.29 -43.62
N MET A 387 36.27 -0.23 -43.76
CA MET A 387 35.52 0.07 -45.00
C MET A 387 36.40 0.68 -46.09
N SER A 388 37.58 1.21 -45.75
CA SER A 388 38.52 1.79 -46.72
C SER A 388 39.29 0.75 -47.54
N HIS A 389 39.31 -0.52 -47.10
CA HIS A 389 39.91 -1.63 -47.84
C HIS A 389 38.95 -2.20 -48.89
N GLU A 390 39.39 -2.26 -50.15
CA GLU A 390 38.61 -2.76 -51.30
C GLU A 390 38.26 -4.26 -51.22
N VAL A 391 39.04 -5.06 -50.47
CA VAL A 391 38.84 -6.50 -50.31
C VAL A 391 38.84 -6.88 -48.83
N CYS A 392 37.78 -7.57 -48.40
CA CYS A 392 37.69 -8.12 -47.05
C CYS A 392 38.73 -9.22 -46.81
N PRO A 393 39.53 -9.15 -45.72
CA PRO A 393 40.54 -10.17 -45.42
C PRO A 393 39.99 -11.53 -44.95
N PHE A 394 38.66 -11.71 -44.88
CA PHE A 394 38.00 -12.93 -44.42
C PHE A 394 37.06 -13.51 -45.50
N ASN A 395 37.12 -14.84 -45.67
CA ASN A 395 36.64 -15.63 -46.82
C ASN A 395 35.25 -15.27 -47.40
N PHE A 396 35.20 -15.25 -48.73
CA PHE A 396 34.05 -14.86 -49.56
C PHE A 396 33.40 -16.07 -50.26
N GLU A 397 32.06 -16.21 -50.14
CA GLU A 397 31.15 -16.82 -51.13
C GLU A 397 30.09 -15.74 -51.47
N GLY A 398 30.38 -14.84 -52.42
CA GLY A 398 29.54 -13.66 -52.74
C GLY A 398 30.26 -12.57 -53.57
N PRO A 399 29.58 -11.47 -53.98
CA PRO A 399 30.19 -10.39 -54.77
C PRO A 399 31.06 -9.41 -53.94
N VAL A 400 32.28 -9.17 -54.43
CA VAL A 400 33.37 -8.40 -53.80
C VAL A 400 32.96 -6.93 -53.59
N THR A 401 32.50 -6.59 -52.39
CA THR A 401 32.33 -5.21 -51.93
C THR A 401 32.81 -5.10 -50.49
N GLY A 402 33.33 -3.92 -50.11
CA GLY A 402 34.02 -3.69 -48.83
C GLY A 402 33.23 -4.13 -47.59
N CYS A 403 33.96 -4.41 -46.51
CA CYS A 403 33.42 -4.98 -45.26
C CYS A 403 32.43 -4.03 -44.60
N ARG A 404 31.13 -4.32 -44.73
CA ARG A 404 30.07 -3.57 -44.06
C ARG A 404 29.97 -4.00 -42.59
N PRO A 405 29.61 -3.08 -41.66
CA PRO A 405 29.35 -3.45 -40.28
C PRO A 405 28.09 -4.34 -40.20
N PRO A 406 28.19 -5.59 -39.72
CA PRO A 406 27.07 -6.52 -39.71
C PRO A 406 25.96 -6.10 -38.76
N ALA A 407 24.72 -6.42 -39.13
CA ALA A 407 23.57 -6.31 -38.26
C ALA A 407 23.56 -7.51 -37.28
N LEU A 408 23.88 -7.26 -36.01
CA LEU A 408 24.02 -8.31 -34.99
C LEU A 408 22.72 -9.13 -34.80
N ILE A 409 21.55 -8.50 -34.95
CA ILE A 409 20.25 -9.17 -34.89
C ILE A 409 20.13 -10.22 -36.01
N ASN A 410 20.48 -9.87 -37.25
CA ASN A 410 20.42 -10.80 -38.38
C ASN A 410 21.41 -11.94 -38.21
N THR A 411 22.60 -11.67 -37.65
CA THR A 411 23.55 -12.74 -37.35
C THR A 411 23.04 -13.70 -36.27
N LEU A 412 22.27 -13.22 -35.29
CA LEU A 412 21.67 -14.08 -34.25
C LEU A 412 20.52 -14.92 -34.81
N ILE A 413 19.64 -14.31 -35.59
CA ILE A 413 18.53 -15.00 -36.27
C ILE A 413 19.07 -16.10 -37.19
N ASN A 414 20.12 -15.80 -37.96
CA ASN A 414 20.71 -16.76 -38.89
C ASN A 414 21.43 -17.91 -38.19
N ILE A 415 21.97 -17.72 -36.97
CA ILE A 415 22.54 -18.84 -36.19
C ILE A 415 21.48 -19.91 -35.89
N ALA A 416 20.24 -19.50 -35.61
CA ALA A 416 19.15 -20.43 -35.27
C ALA A 416 18.37 -20.95 -36.50
N LEU A 417 18.08 -20.08 -37.47
CA LEU A 417 17.19 -20.40 -38.61
C LEU A 417 17.93 -20.90 -39.86
N GLN A 418 19.18 -20.50 -40.08
CA GLN A 418 19.98 -20.88 -41.26
C GLN A 418 21.43 -21.22 -40.87
N PRO A 419 21.66 -22.39 -40.24
CA PRO A 419 22.97 -22.73 -39.72
C PRO A 419 24.03 -22.83 -40.84
N GLY A 420 25.04 -21.96 -40.78
CA GLY A 420 26.20 -22.00 -41.69
C GLY A 420 26.24 -20.94 -42.79
N VAL A 421 25.23 -20.07 -42.88
CA VAL A 421 25.23 -18.90 -43.78
C VAL A 421 25.60 -17.65 -42.98
N VAL A 422 26.79 -17.10 -43.23
CA VAL A 422 27.25 -15.84 -42.62
C VAL A 422 27.41 -14.82 -43.74
N ALA A 423 26.46 -13.88 -43.85
CA ALA A 423 26.48 -12.86 -44.90
C ALA A 423 27.69 -11.91 -44.77
N ASP A 424 28.04 -11.53 -43.53
CA ASP A 424 29.10 -10.58 -43.22
C ASP A 424 29.98 -11.13 -42.07
N PRO A 425 31.17 -11.70 -42.35
CA PRO A 425 32.04 -12.27 -41.32
C PRO A 425 32.79 -11.19 -40.51
N MET A 426 32.68 -11.26 -39.18
CA MET A 426 33.35 -10.34 -38.24
C MET A 426 34.80 -10.72 -37.99
N TYR A 427 35.09 -12.02 -37.86
CA TYR A 427 36.41 -12.58 -37.56
C TYR A 427 36.62 -13.93 -38.28
N GLY A 428 37.87 -14.34 -38.45
CA GLY A 428 38.23 -15.59 -39.13
C GLY A 428 37.67 -16.82 -38.42
N GLY A 429 37.02 -17.72 -39.17
CA GLY A 429 36.49 -18.98 -38.64
C GLY A 429 35.10 -18.89 -37.97
N GLN A 430 34.42 -17.74 -38.07
CA GLN A 430 33.08 -17.53 -37.49
C GLN A 430 32.05 -18.62 -37.87
N LYS A 431 32.04 -19.08 -39.14
CA LYS A 431 31.15 -20.14 -39.61
C LYS A 431 31.33 -21.44 -38.80
N LYS A 432 32.59 -21.87 -38.62
CA LYS A 432 32.91 -23.09 -37.88
C LYS A 432 32.53 -22.93 -36.40
N LEU A 433 32.83 -21.78 -35.80
CA LEU A 433 32.54 -21.51 -34.41
C LEU A 433 31.03 -21.48 -34.12
N GLN A 434 30.24 -20.79 -34.95
CA GLN A 434 28.77 -20.74 -34.80
C GLN A 434 28.13 -22.12 -34.95
N GLN A 435 28.60 -22.94 -35.90
CA GLN A 435 28.12 -24.32 -36.05
C GLN A 435 28.46 -25.19 -34.82
N THR A 436 29.67 -25.07 -34.29
CA THR A 436 30.06 -25.80 -33.07
C THR A 436 29.26 -25.37 -31.84
N LEU A 437 28.99 -24.07 -31.68
CA LEU A 437 28.20 -23.55 -30.57
C LEU A 437 26.73 -23.98 -30.66
N LEU A 438 26.14 -23.96 -31.86
CA LEU A 438 24.78 -24.43 -32.07
C LEU A 438 24.65 -25.94 -31.80
N ALA A 439 25.61 -26.74 -32.25
CA ALA A 439 25.63 -28.17 -31.96
C ALA A 439 25.73 -28.45 -30.46
N LEU A 440 26.56 -27.68 -29.74
CA LEU A 440 26.71 -27.77 -28.29
C LEU A 440 25.41 -27.39 -27.55
N ALA A 441 24.74 -26.32 -27.98
CA ALA A 441 23.43 -25.90 -27.45
C ALA A 441 22.36 -26.97 -27.71
N GLY A 442 22.33 -27.54 -28.92
CA GLY A 442 21.40 -28.60 -29.29
C GLY A 442 21.58 -29.88 -28.46
N PHE A 443 22.82 -30.23 -28.11
CA PHE A 443 23.12 -31.39 -27.25
C PHE A 443 22.79 -31.13 -25.77
N SER A 444 22.92 -29.90 -25.29
CA SER A 444 22.62 -29.57 -23.88
C SER A 444 21.14 -29.74 -23.49
N VAL A 445 20.20 -29.60 -24.43
CA VAL A 445 18.76 -29.71 -24.14
C VAL A 445 18.35 -31.16 -23.83
N PRO A 446 18.67 -32.17 -24.66
CA PRO A 446 18.44 -33.58 -24.31
C PRO A 446 19.22 -34.03 -23.07
N ALA A 447 20.43 -33.51 -22.86
CA ALA A 447 21.22 -33.83 -21.67
C ALA A 447 20.49 -33.43 -20.39
N MET A 448 19.93 -32.22 -20.31
CA MET A 448 19.18 -31.75 -19.14
C MET A 448 17.87 -32.52 -18.92
N LEU A 449 17.17 -32.88 -20.00
CA LEU A 449 15.87 -33.57 -19.92
C LEU A 449 16.01 -35.03 -19.48
N LEU A 450 17.04 -35.75 -19.97
CA LEU A 450 17.17 -37.19 -19.76
C LEU A 450 18.18 -37.57 -18.67
N CYS A 451 19.26 -36.82 -18.48
CA CYS A 451 20.34 -37.28 -17.59
C CYS A 451 19.93 -37.30 -16.12
N HIS A 452 19.20 -36.29 -15.64
CA HIS A 452 18.79 -36.20 -14.24
C HIS A 452 17.81 -37.34 -13.82
N PRO A 453 16.66 -37.56 -14.49
CA PRO A 453 15.71 -38.61 -14.10
C PRO A 453 16.26 -40.02 -14.33
N LEU A 454 17.09 -40.23 -15.36
CA LEU A 454 17.75 -41.52 -15.57
C LEU A 454 18.79 -41.81 -14.50
N TYR A 455 19.56 -40.82 -14.07
CA TYR A 455 20.52 -40.97 -12.98
C TYR A 455 19.82 -41.37 -11.66
N VAL A 456 18.73 -40.69 -11.31
CA VAL A 456 17.94 -41.01 -10.11
C VAL A 456 17.37 -42.43 -10.19
N LYS A 457 16.86 -42.84 -11.35
CA LYS A 457 16.38 -44.21 -11.60
C LYS A 457 17.48 -45.26 -11.41
N PHE A 458 18.68 -45.04 -11.95
CA PHE A 458 19.81 -45.97 -11.80
C PHE A 458 20.29 -46.08 -10.35
N LYS A 459 20.30 -44.97 -9.59
CA LYS A 459 20.64 -44.96 -8.17
C LYS A 459 19.59 -45.71 -7.34
N HIS A 460 18.30 -45.47 -7.58
CA HIS A 460 17.22 -46.16 -6.87
C HIS A 460 17.22 -47.67 -7.17
N ASN A 461 17.42 -48.08 -8.43
CA ASN A 461 17.51 -49.49 -8.80
C ASN A 461 18.72 -50.20 -8.18
N SER A 462 19.84 -49.49 -8.01
CA SER A 462 21.04 -50.02 -7.32
C SER A 462 20.85 -50.13 -5.80
N SER A 463 20.14 -49.19 -5.17
CA SER A 463 19.77 -49.26 -3.75
C SER A 463 18.76 -50.38 -3.47
N VAL A 464 17.78 -50.60 -4.35
CA VAL A 464 16.82 -51.71 -4.23
C VAL A 464 17.51 -53.07 -4.44
N ALA A 465 18.49 -53.16 -5.36
CA ALA A 465 19.30 -54.37 -5.53
C ALA A 465 20.21 -54.69 -4.32
N GLY A 466 20.58 -53.69 -3.51
CA GLY A 466 21.42 -53.84 -2.32
C GLY A 466 20.70 -54.27 -1.04
N VAL A 467 19.37 -54.11 -0.95
CA VAL A 467 18.59 -54.32 0.29
C VAL A 467 17.77 -55.63 0.28
N SER A 468 17.92 -56.50 -0.74
CA SER A 468 17.18 -57.77 -0.82
C SER A 468 17.66 -58.90 0.11
N HIS A 469 18.63 -58.69 1.01
CA HIS A 469 19.03 -59.73 1.97
C HIS A 469 19.42 -59.16 3.34
N ARG A 470 18.47 -59.17 4.29
CA ARG A 470 18.60 -59.69 5.67
C ARG A 470 17.55 -59.07 6.59
N ILE A 471 16.39 -59.71 6.70
CA ILE A 471 15.69 -59.83 7.98
C ILE A 471 15.22 -61.28 8.08
N LYS A 472 15.98 -62.10 8.82
CA LYS A 472 15.44 -63.33 9.42
C LYS A 472 14.75 -62.87 10.69
N VAL A 473 13.43 -62.89 10.72
CA VAL A 473 12.68 -62.83 11.98
C VAL A 473 12.89 -64.18 12.66
N CYS A 474 13.44 -64.16 13.87
CA CYS A 474 13.43 -65.31 14.75
C CYS A 474 12.06 -65.36 15.41
N ASP A 475 11.23 -66.33 15.03
CA ASP A 475 10.00 -66.65 15.73
C ASP A 475 10.33 -67.11 17.16
N VAL A 476 9.79 -66.40 18.15
CA VAL A 476 9.66 -66.85 19.53
C VAL A 476 8.18 -66.78 19.86
N ASP A 477 7.61 -67.93 20.19
CA ASP A 477 6.21 -68.16 20.53
C ASP A 477 5.74 -67.30 21.73
N ASN A 478 4.53 -66.73 21.64
CA ASN A 478 3.49 -66.83 22.68
C ASN A 478 2.14 -66.21 22.27
N ASP A 479 1.10 -66.78 22.86
CA ASP A 479 -0.34 -66.70 22.59
C ASP A 479 -1.05 -65.33 22.70
N MET A 480 -2.17 -65.24 21.94
CA MET A 480 -3.45 -64.56 22.21
C MET A 480 -3.46 -63.08 22.68
N ASP A 481 -3.92 -62.16 21.83
CA ASP A 481 -5.29 -61.59 21.92
C ASP A 481 -5.60 -60.63 20.74
N ASP A 482 -6.89 -60.55 20.40
CA ASP A 482 -7.47 -59.76 19.31
C ASP A 482 -7.48 -58.23 19.58
N THR A 483 -7.61 -57.47 18.49
CA THR A 483 -8.10 -56.08 18.38
C THR A 483 -7.08 -54.93 18.43
N ALA A 484 -6.60 -54.49 17.26
CA ALA A 484 -6.67 -53.09 16.79
C ALA A 484 -5.97 -52.97 15.43
N ASN A 485 -6.77 -52.75 14.39
CA ASN A 485 -6.31 -52.25 13.10
C ASN A 485 -5.69 -50.85 13.30
N ALA A 486 -4.38 -50.78 13.45
CA ALA A 486 -3.59 -49.61 13.09
C ALA A 486 -2.80 -50.01 11.85
N SER A 487 -3.34 -49.68 10.69
CA SER A 487 -2.62 -49.60 9.44
C SER A 487 -1.42 -48.67 9.63
N LEU A 488 -0.27 -49.25 9.94
CA LEU A 488 1.03 -48.66 9.64
C LEU A 488 1.12 -48.60 8.12
N GLU A 489 0.55 -47.54 7.54
CA GLU A 489 0.92 -47.06 6.22
C GLU A 489 2.38 -46.65 6.28
N ARG A 490 3.26 -47.63 6.07
CA ARG A 490 4.60 -47.36 5.61
C ARG A 490 4.46 -47.14 4.10
N SER A 491 4.19 -45.90 3.70
CA SER A 491 4.31 -45.48 2.32
C SER A 491 5.75 -45.75 1.88
N SER A 492 5.97 -46.91 1.28
CA SER A 492 7.06 -47.03 0.33
C SER A 492 6.65 -46.12 -0.82
N ASP A 493 7.11 -44.87 -0.82
CA ASP A 493 7.01 -44.00 -1.98
C ASP A 493 7.70 -44.75 -3.12
N SER A 494 6.90 -45.45 -3.93
CA SER A 494 7.35 -45.98 -5.19
C SER A 494 7.75 -44.76 -6.00
N PHE A 495 9.06 -44.54 -6.18
CA PHE A 495 9.59 -43.45 -6.97
C PHE A 495 8.83 -43.39 -8.31
N ASP A 496 7.93 -42.41 -8.44
CA ASP A 496 7.17 -42.26 -9.67
C ASP A 496 8.05 -41.57 -10.69
N LEU A 497 8.67 -42.40 -11.53
CA LEU A 497 9.47 -41.94 -12.66
C LEU A 497 8.66 -41.00 -13.56
N GLY A 498 7.33 -41.18 -13.62
CA GLY A 498 6.42 -40.31 -14.36
C GLY A 498 6.46 -38.89 -13.84
N GLU A 499 6.19 -38.70 -12.55
CA GLU A 499 6.24 -37.40 -11.87
C GLU A 499 7.61 -36.72 -12.00
N ALA A 500 8.70 -37.45 -11.73
CA ALA A 500 10.06 -36.91 -11.84
C ALA A 500 10.40 -36.48 -13.28
N MET A 501 9.96 -37.24 -14.29
CA MET A 501 10.18 -36.91 -15.70
C MET A 501 9.34 -35.71 -16.15
N ILE A 502 8.09 -35.58 -15.67
CA ILE A 502 7.22 -34.43 -15.96
C ILE A 502 7.82 -33.15 -15.35
N HIS A 503 8.20 -33.19 -14.06
CA HIS A 503 8.80 -32.04 -13.39
C HIS A 503 10.09 -31.57 -14.08
N GLN A 504 10.99 -32.49 -14.41
CA GLN A 504 12.23 -32.18 -15.13
C GLN A 504 11.97 -31.61 -16.54
N SER A 505 10.94 -32.13 -17.23
CA SER A 505 10.58 -31.64 -18.56
C SER A 505 10.06 -30.21 -18.49
N ILE A 506 9.26 -29.87 -17.47
CA ILE A 506 8.78 -28.51 -17.22
C ILE A 506 9.96 -27.59 -16.92
N GLU A 507 10.87 -27.95 -15.98
CA GLU A 507 12.04 -27.12 -15.65
C GLU A 507 12.92 -26.88 -16.90
N THR A 508 13.08 -27.90 -17.75
CA THR A 508 13.86 -27.80 -19.00
C THR A 508 13.24 -26.82 -19.98
N ILE A 509 11.94 -26.95 -20.25
CA ILE A 509 11.22 -26.08 -21.18
C ILE A 509 11.19 -24.66 -20.65
N GLU A 510 10.88 -24.51 -19.36
CA GLU A 510 10.82 -23.22 -18.69
C GLU A 510 12.17 -22.52 -18.74
N PHE A 511 13.27 -23.21 -18.47
CA PHE A 511 14.62 -22.64 -18.54
C PHE A 511 14.94 -22.12 -19.96
N VAL A 512 14.74 -22.94 -21.00
CA VAL A 512 15.10 -22.55 -22.38
C VAL A 512 14.25 -21.36 -22.86
N LEU A 513 12.94 -21.38 -22.59
CA LEU A 513 12.04 -20.28 -22.96
C LEU A 513 12.34 -19.01 -22.15
N ASN A 514 12.56 -19.14 -20.84
CA ASN A 514 12.89 -18.02 -19.97
C ASN A 514 14.25 -17.41 -20.30
N MET A 515 15.24 -18.18 -20.81
CA MET A 515 16.52 -17.58 -21.24
C MET A 515 16.34 -16.59 -22.40
N VAL A 516 15.49 -16.92 -23.38
CA VAL A 516 15.18 -16.00 -24.50
C VAL A 516 14.29 -14.85 -24.03
N SER A 517 13.20 -15.16 -23.33
CA SER A 517 12.21 -14.18 -22.88
C SER A 517 12.81 -13.16 -21.91
N ASN A 518 13.56 -13.61 -20.90
CA ASN A 518 14.14 -12.73 -19.90
C ASN A 518 15.21 -11.83 -20.53
N THR A 519 16.02 -12.34 -21.48
CA THR A 519 16.99 -11.51 -22.22
C THR A 519 16.29 -10.38 -22.99
N ALA A 520 15.14 -10.65 -23.60
CA ALA A 520 14.33 -9.62 -24.26
C ALA A 520 13.71 -8.63 -23.26
N SER A 521 13.29 -9.10 -22.07
CA SER A 521 12.72 -8.25 -21.01
C SER A 521 13.71 -7.16 -20.56
N TYR A 522 15.03 -7.41 -20.60
CA TYR A 522 16.05 -6.39 -20.28
C TYR A 522 16.06 -5.20 -21.24
N LEU A 523 15.46 -5.29 -22.45
CA LEU A 523 15.27 -4.13 -23.34
C LEU A 523 14.46 -3.01 -22.68
N ARG A 524 13.73 -3.30 -21.59
CA ARG A 524 13.05 -2.31 -20.77
C ARG A 524 14.00 -1.27 -20.19
N LEU A 525 15.21 -1.65 -19.77
CA LEU A 525 16.22 -0.71 -19.27
C LEU A 525 16.54 0.36 -20.31
N TRP A 526 16.65 -0.05 -21.58
CA TRP A 526 16.83 0.87 -22.70
C TRP A 526 15.60 1.73 -22.92
N ALA A 527 14.42 1.12 -23.06
CA ALA A 527 13.18 1.83 -23.36
C ALA A 527 12.87 2.92 -22.32
N LEU A 528 12.99 2.58 -21.04
CA LEU A 528 12.72 3.50 -19.93
C LEU A 528 13.78 4.59 -19.82
N SER A 529 15.06 4.25 -20.01
CA SER A 529 16.15 5.25 -20.06
C SER A 529 16.01 6.21 -21.26
N LEU A 530 15.44 5.75 -22.37
CA LEU A 530 15.14 6.61 -23.53
C LEU A 530 13.96 7.52 -23.21
N ALA A 531 12.83 6.96 -22.76
CA ALA A 531 11.63 7.71 -22.42
C ALA A 531 11.92 8.82 -21.39
N HIS A 532 12.66 8.51 -20.33
CA HIS A 532 13.04 9.49 -19.31
C HIS A 532 13.91 10.63 -19.86
N SER A 533 14.84 10.31 -20.76
CA SER A 533 15.69 11.33 -21.42
C SER A 533 14.87 12.23 -22.34
N GLU A 534 13.94 11.67 -23.11
CA GLU A 534 13.09 12.45 -24.03
C GLU A 534 12.09 13.33 -23.26
N LEU A 535 11.47 12.76 -22.22
CA LEU A 535 10.53 13.50 -21.37
C LEU A 535 11.22 14.69 -20.69
N SER A 536 12.45 14.49 -20.18
CA SER A 536 13.25 15.56 -19.58
C SER A 536 13.59 16.67 -20.59
N THR A 537 14.02 16.30 -21.81
CA THR A 537 14.29 17.28 -22.88
C THR A 537 13.02 18.05 -23.26
N VAL A 538 11.88 17.38 -23.44
CA VAL A 538 10.61 18.02 -23.80
C VAL A 538 10.14 18.99 -22.72
N PHE A 539 10.25 18.63 -21.44
CA PHE A 539 9.90 19.54 -20.36
C PHE A 539 10.86 20.72 -20.26
N PHE A 540 12.15 20.51 -20.49
CA PHE A 540 13.13 21.59 -20.54
C PHE A 540 12.82 22.57 -21.69
N GLU A 541 12.57 22.06 -22.89
CA GLU A 541 12.24 22.87 -24.07
C GLU A 541 10.91 23.62 -23.92
N LYS A 542 9.85 22.93 -23.46
CA LYS A 542 8.50 23.51 -23.43
C LYS A 542 8.22 24.39 -22.20
N ALA A 543 8.83 24.12 -21.05
CA ALA A 543 8.62 24.93 -19.85
C ALA A 543 9.68 26.04 -19.70
N LEU A 544 10.96 25.69 -19.75
CA LEU A 544 12.04 26.64 -19.48
C LEU A 544 12.46 27.41 -20.72
N LEU A 545 12.77 26.72 -21.82
CA LEU A 545 13.29 27.36 -23.04
C LEU A 545 12.24 28.26 -23.69
N SER A 546 10.97 27.85 -23.70
CA SER A 546 9.84 28.68 -24.14
C SER A 546 9.69 29.98 -23.34
N THR A 547 9.83 29.94 -22.00
CA THR A 547 9.69 31.13 -21.16
C THR A 547 10.91 32.05 -21.21
N ILE A 548 12.09 31.48 -21.47
CA ILE A 548 13.31 32.24 -21.77
C ILE A 548 13.12 33.06 -23.07
N HIS A 549 12.50 32.50 -24.12
CA HIS A 549 12.23 33.25 -25.36
C HIS A 549 11.20 34.38 -25.23
N MET A 550 10.41 34.40 -24.15
CA MET A 550 9.45 35.49 -23.91
C MET A 550 10.11 36.73 -23.28
N ASP A 551 11.42 36.67 -22.98
CA ASP A 551 12.29 37.76 -22.46
C ASP A 551 11.72 38.55 -21.26
N SER A 552 10.72 37.99 -20.56
CA SER A 552 10.08 38.60 -19.40
C SER A 552 10.57 37.93 -18.12
N PHE A 553 11.09 38.73 -17.19
CA PHE A 553 11.57 38.24 -15.89
C PHE A 553 10.49 37.48 -15.10
N ILE A 554 9.25 37.98 -15.14
CA ILE A 554 8.12 37.32 -14.48
C ILE A 554 7.80 35.98 -15.16
N ALA A 555 7.85 35.93 -16.50
CA ALA A 555 7.58 34.70 -17.24
C ALA A 555 8.66 33.63 -16.99
N ILE A 556 9.94 34.01 -16.88
CA ILE A 556 11.04 33.07 -16.57
C ILE A 556 10.93 32.57 -15.13
N PHE A 557 10.59 33.42 -14.16
CA PHE A 557 10.41 32.99 -12.77
C PHE A 557 9.24 32.01 -12.63
N VAL A 558 8.12 32.29 -13.30
CA VAL A 558 6.96 31.38 -13.35
C VAL A 558 7.29 30.11 -14.13
N GLY A 559 8.03 30.22 -15.24
CA GLY A 559 8.49 29.10 -16.05
C GLY A 559 9.44 28.18 -15.31
N PHE A 560 10.36 28.73 -14.53
CA PHE A 560 11.23 27.98 -13.64
C PHE A 560 10.45 27.29 -12.52
N ALA A 561 9.50 27.98 -11.88
CA ALA A 561 8.64 27.39 -10.86
C ALA A 561 7.81 26.22 -11.42
N LEU A 562 7.29 26.36 -12.64
CA LEU A 562 6.59 25.31 -13.36
C LEU A 562 7.52 24.15 -13.73
N PHE A 563 8.70 24.43 -14.29
CA PHE A 563 9.70 23.42 -14.63
C PHE A 563 10.18 22.65 -13.39
N ALA A 564 10.46 23.33 -12.29
CA ALA A 564 10.86 22.72 -11.02
C ALA A 564 9.74 21.86 -10.43
N GLY A 565 8.50 22.34 -10.46
CA GLY A 565 7.32 21.59 -10.01
C GLY A 565 7.09 20.32 -10.85
N THR A 566 7.14 20.42 -12.18
CA THR A 566 6.96 19.27 -13.08
C THR A 566 8.14 18.29 -12.98
N THR A 567 9.37 18.77 -12.86
CA THR A 567 10.55 17.90 -12.66
C THR A 567 10.47 17.15 -11.34
N PHE A 568 10.06 17.83 -10.25
CA PHE A 568 9.90 17.17 -8.96
C PHE A 568 8.76 16.14 -8.98
N GLY A 569 7.57 16.52 -9.46
CA GLY A 569 6.41 15.64 -9.44
C GLY A 569 6.49 14.48 -10.44
N VAL A 570 6.77 14.76 -11.71
CA VAL A 570 6.74 13.75 -12.78
C VAL A 570 8.07 13.00 -12.85
N ILE A 571 9.18 13.71 -13.03
CA ILE A 571 10.48 13.08 -13.29
C ILE A 571 11.06 12.42 -12.02
N LEU A 572 10.98 13.06 -10.84
CA LEU A 572 11.61 12.54 -9.62
C LEU A 572 10.70 11.64 -8.77
N CYS A 573 9.38 11.85 -8.75
CA CYS A 573 8.47 10.98 -7.99
C CYS A 573 7.88 9.85 -8.86
N MET A 574 7.18 10.19 -9.95
CA MET A 574 6.47 9.19 -10.75
C MET A 574 7.42 8.29 -11.55
N ASP A 575 8.30 8.88 -12.37
CA ASP A 575 9.18 8.10 -13.26
C ASP A 575 10.20 7.27 -12.47
N VAL A 576 10.70 7.77 -11.32
CA VAL A 576 11.63 7.01 -10.47
C VAL A 576 10.94 5.80 -9.85
N LEU A 577 9.68 5.94 -9.42
CA LEU A 577 8.90 4.80 -8.91
C LEU A 577 8.69 3.75 -10.00
N GLU A 578 8.38 4.17 -11.23
CA GLU A 578 8.26 3.27 -12.39
C GLU A 578 9.59 2.55 -12.66
N CYS A 579 10.72 3.29 -12.70
CA CYS A 579 12.06 2.73 -12.83
C CYS A 579 12.39 1.73 -11.72
N PHE A 580 12.02 2.06 -10.48
CA PHE A 580 12.24 1.21 -9.33
C PHE A 580 11.45 -0.10 -9.42
N LEU A 581 10.15 -0.04 -9.72
CA LEU A 581 9.32 -1.24 -9.86
C LEU A 581 9.78 -2.12 -11.03
N HIS A 582 10.23 -1.52 -12.13
CA HIS A 582 10.80 -2.26 -13.24
C HIS A 582 12.15 -2.90 -12.90
N ALA A 583 13.01 -2.22 -12.13
CA ALA A 583 14.24 -2.80 -11.61
C ALA A 583 13.94 -3.94 -10.62
N LEU A 584 12.97 -3.76 -9.72
CA LEU A 584 12.54 -4.78 -8.77
C LEU A 584 12.04 -6.02 -9.49
N ARG A 585 11.20 -5.85 -10.53
CA ARG A 585 10.76 -6.96 -11.38
C ARG A 585 11.93 -7.72 -11.99
N LEU A 586 12.90 -7.02 -12.59
CA LEU A 586 14.12 -7.64 -13.14
C LEU A 586 14.87 -8.49 -12.10
N HIS A 587 14.84 -8.08 -10.83
CA HIS A 587 15.43 -8.86 -9.75
C HIS A 587 14.56 -10.07 -9.36
N TRP A 588 13.24 -9.90 -9.22
CA TRP A 588 12.35 -10.98 -8.77
C TRP A 588 12.18 -12.08 -9.81
N VAL A 589 11.89 -11.72 -11.06
CA VAL A 589 11.55 -12.70 -12.09
C VAL A 589 12.81 -13.15 -12.83
N GLU A 590 13.61 -12.21 -13.33
CA GLU A 590 14.72 -12.53 -14.23
C GLU A 590 16.00 -12.99 -13.50
N PHE A 591 16.30 -12.45 -12.30
CA PHE A 591 17.47 -12.81 -11.51
C PHE A 591 17.21 -13.92 -10.49
N GLN A 592 16.24 -13.73 -9.57
CA GLN A 592 15.94 -14.69 -8.51
C GLN A 592 15.36 -16.01 -9.06
N GLY A 593 14.61 -15.96 -10.16
CA GLY A 593 14.09 -17.16 -10.85
C GLY A 593 15.17 -18.13 -11.36
N LYS A 594 16.47 -17.81 -11.24
CA LYS A 594 17.57 -18.71 -11.60
C LYS A 594 18.12 -19.54 -10.44
N PHE A 595 18.00 -19.08 -9.19
CA PHE A 595 18.64 -19.74 -8.05
C PHE A 595 17.79 -19.82 -6.79
N TYR A 596 16.77 -18.97 -6.67
CA TYR A 596 15.94 -18.86 -5.47
C TYR A 596 14.70 -19.75 -5.60
N LYS A 597 14.57 -20.76 -4.72
CA LYS A 597 13.47 -21.72 -4.71
C LYS A 597 12.25 -21.30 -3.87
N ALA A 598 12.37 -20.25 -3.05
CA ALA A 598 11.29 -19.68 -2.22
C ALA A 598 10.60 -20.60 -1.18
N ASP A 599 11.05 -21.84 -0.96
CA ASP A 599 10.40 -22.80 -0.04
C ASP A 599 10.75 -22.61 1.46
N GLY A 600 11.05 -21.39 1.91
CA GLY A 600 11.54 -21.12 3.27
C GLY A 600 10.47 -20.56 4.22
N ILE A 601 10.62 -20.86 5.52
CA ILE A 601 9.84 -20.23 6.60
C ILE A 601 10.68 -19.10 7.20
N ALA A 602 10.08 -17.92 7.39
CA ALA A 602 10.75 -16.80 8.03
C ALA A 602 10.94 -17.08 9.52
N PHE A 603 12.18 -16.99 10.01
CA PHE A 603 12.48 -17.20 11.42
C PHE A 603 11.89 -16.10 12.29
N ASN A 604 10.91 -16.44 13.12
CA ASN A 604 10.23 -15.50 14.01
C ASN A 604 10.41 -15.92 15.49
N PRO A 605 11.48 -15.47 16.16
CA PRO A 605 11.74 -15.85 17.54
C PRO A 605 10.73 -15.20 18.50
N LEU A 606 10.41 -15.88 19.60
CA LEU A 606 9.59 -15.32 20.66
C LEU A 606 10.30 -14.10 21.29
N ARG A 607 9.79 -12.89 21.02
CA ARG A 607 10.31 -11.64 21.58
C ARG A 607 9.22 -10.89 22.32
N LEU A 608 9.41 -10.68 23.62
CA LEU A 608 8.46 -9.93 24.46
C LEU A 608 8.31 -8.46 24.03
N LYS A 609 9.29 -7.89 23.33
CA LYS A 609 9.26 -6.49 22.85
C LYS A 609 8.28 -6.30 21.69
N ASP A 610 8.21 -7.27 20.79
CA ASP A 610 7.39 -7.19 19.58
C ASP A 610 5.90 -7.40 19.90
N LEU A 611 5.58 -8.01 21.05
CA LEU A 611 4.22 -8.22 21.55
C LEU A 611 3.51 -6.95 22.06
N ARG A 612 4.24 -5.84 22.32
CA ARG A 612 3.68 -4.62 22.91
C ARG A 612 3.33 -3.53 21.89
N SER A 613 3.70 -3.66 20.62
CA SER A 613 3.21 -2.68 19.65
C SER A 613 1.70 -2.85 19.52
N PRO A 614 0.86 -1.84 19.83
CA PRO A 614 -0.51 -1.88 19.37
C PRO A 614 -0.42 -2.06 17.86
N SER A 615 -1.06 -3.11 17.35
CA SER A 615 -1.07 -3.52 15.96
C SER A 615 -1.60 -2.39 15.07
N SER A 616 -0.71 -1.46 14.77
CA SER A 616 -0.80 -0.58 13.62
C SER A 616 -0.03 -1.31 12.53
N ASN A 617 -0.79 -1.95 11.64
CA ASN A 617 -0.37 -2.67 10.43
C ASN A 617 -0.24 -4.19 10.56
N ASP A 618 -1.37 -4.86 10.84
CA ASP A 618 -1.71 -6.06 10.09
C ASP A 618 -2.58 -5.63 8.89
N SER A 619 -1.92 -5.07 7.89
CA SER A 619 -2.42 -4.99 6.52
C SER A 619 -1.39 -5.70 5.63
N LEU A 620 -1.54 -7.02 5.55
CA LEU A 620 -0.95 -7.86 4.51
C LEU A 620 -2.01 -8.12 3.43
#